data_AF-A0A7S2P3F1-F1
#
_entry.id   AF-A0A7S2P3F1-F1
#
_cell.length_a   1.000
_cell.length_b   1.000
_cell.length_c   1.000
_cell.angle_alpha   90.00
_cell.angle_beta   90.00
_cell.angle_gamma   90.00
#
_symmetry.space_group_name_H-M   'P 1'
#
loop_
_entity.id
_entity.type
_entity.pdbx_description
1 polymer ?
#
loop_
_entity_poly.entity_id
_entity_poly.type
_entity_poly.pdbx_seq_one_letter_code
_entity_poly.pdbx_strand_id
1 'polypeptide(L)'
;RGRGRGRRRRRRRKMACCGPQTNEFQPALFKASPKELKKNDDFEDALKFYTHTCDKYRCKPDAGVMIAMRFKTTTFKASRTFGDIDMLALTDLMLEYPEQVEHIQVIDLSYSEVAVHGAIALAEILKANQRIESVHLHGLRIQGMGAEALAHAIGRHNRSLKYINLRACRIGEKGARHMASLVLENEETTVVEMDLSVNNIGNEGIVVLRGALEQRRSKYESNDRIISTVVDLEGNLVLEEVLNSITHGVGIILCIIGTIFLIGRASLYGVAENVAATMYSCTLLLLYTSSTLYHAFFCCKATNKIFQALDHSAIYLLIAGTYTPVLMLALHDNYWSVPLLWFQWTCCTVGLCIEFYDFVGKVQLTLIMYVAMGWSILICFEDLTNSISDAGLFWLVVGGVMYTGGVPFFLARFHLAHVVWHMFVLAGSISQWWAVYNYVIPLDLRNSRGQTQAFASEVRDELRHVFLKTLDKCVSLTGVVS
;
A
#
# COMPACT_ATOMS: atom_id res chain seq x y z
N ARG A 1 14.81 -14.41 88.28
CA ARG A 1 13.69 -13.62 87.71
C ARG A 1 12.98 -14.48 86.66
N GLY A 2 11.68 -14.75 86.84
CA GLY A 2 10.71 -15.07 85.78
C GLY A 2 10.71 -16.45 85.10
N ARG A 3 9.82 -17.35 85.56
CA ARG A 3 8.84 -18.23 84.83
C ARG A 3 9.26 -18.83 83.46
N GLY A 4 9.05 -20.11 83.11
CA GLY A 4 8.18 -21.16 83.62
C GLY A 4 7.56 -21.94 82.43
N ARG A 5 7.87 -23.25 82.35
CA ARG A 5 7.11 -24.40 81.80
C ARG A 5 6.69 -24.46 80.30
N GLY A 6 7.01 -25.61 79.69
CA GLY A 6 6.31 -26.19 78.54
C GLY A 6 6.91 -27.51 78.03
N ARG A 7 6.60 -28.65 78.68
CA ARG A 7 7.01 -30.02 78.26
C ARG A 7 6.14 -30.53 77.12
N ARG A 8 6.71 -31.26 76.14
CA ARG A 8 6.12 -32.49 75.57
C ARG A 8 7.23 -33.45 75.09
N ARG A 9 6.99 -34.75 75.29
CA ARG A 9 7.95 -35.87 75.37
C ARG A 9 7.76 -36.85 74.20
N ARG A 10 8.88 -37.43 73.74
CA ARG A 10 9.12 -38.87 73.35
C ARG A 10 8.41 -39.39 72.08
N ARG A 11 8.93 -40.31 71.24
CA ARG A 11 9.99 -41.36 71.29
C ARG A 11 10.25 -41.83 69.82
N ARG A 12 11.48 -41.82 69.28
CA ARG A 12 12.47 -42.93 69.05
C ARG A 12 12.00 -44.20 68.28
N ARG A 13 12.68 -44.53 67.16
CA ARG A 13 13.44 -45.78 66.85
C ARG A 13 13.93 -45.78 65.37
N LYS A 14 15.24 -45.72 65.13
CA LYS A 14 16.24 -46.80 64.89
C LYS A 14 16.22 -47.38 63.46
N MET A 15 17.21 -46.96 62.66
CA MET A 15 17.69 -47.59 61.42
C MET A 15 18.59 -48.79 61.71
N ALA A 16 18.58 -49.80 60.84
CA ALA A 16 19.66 -50.76 60.64
C ALA A 16 19.67 -51.21 59.17
N CYS A 17 20.84 -51.22 58.55
CA CYS A 17 21.09 -51.58 57.16
C CYS A 17 21.72 -52.99 57.03
N CYS A 18 21.37 -53.63 55.91
CA CYS A 18 22.11 -54.56 55.05
C CYS A 18 22.59 -55.94 55.58
N GLY A 19 22.10 -56.97 54.89
CA GLY A 19 22.79 -58.24 54.61
C GLY A 19 22.47 -58.67 53.15
N PRO A 20 23.34 -59.44 52.45
CA PRO A 20 23.19 -59.70 51.02
C PRO A 20 22.68 -61.13 50.73
N GLN A 21 21.79 -61.30 49.75
CA GLN A 21 21.59 -62.57 49.03
C GLN A 21 21.19 -62.31 47.57
N THR A 22 21.81 -63.08 46.68
CA THR A 22 21.64 -63.21 45.23
C THR A 22 20.23 -63.64 44.85
N ASN A 23 19.67 -63.15 43.74
CA ASN A 23 18.70 -63.89 42.92
C ASN A 23 18.52 -63.30 41.52
N GLU A 24 18.22 -64.22 40.61
CA GLU A 24 18.07 -64.14 39.16
C GLU A 24 17.23 -62.95 38.66
N PHE A 25 17.69 -62.32 37.58
CA PHE A 25 16.94 -61.33 36.81
C PHE A 25 15.85 -62.05 36.00
N GLN A 26 14.59 -61.99 36.45
CA GLN A 26 13.43 -62.17 35.56
C GLN A 26 13.16 -60.85 34.83
N PRO A 27 12.95 -60.84 33.50
CA PRO A 27 12.47 -59.64 32.82
C PRO A 27 10.98 -59.46 33.15
N ALA A 28 10.67 -58.45 33.95
CA ALA A 28 9.29 -58.02 34.17
C ALA A 28 8.71 -57.53 32.84
N LEU A 29 7.87 -58.38 32.24
CA LEU A 29 7.02 -58.07 31.10
C LEU A 29 6.09 -56.92 31.49
N PHE A 30 6.35 -55.70 31.02
CA PHE A 30 5.38 -54.61 31.03
C PHE A 30 4.20 -55.03 30.14
N LYS A 31 3.11 -55.54 30.74
CA LYS A 31 1.84 -55.73 30.03
C LYS A 31 1.20 -54.36 29.85
N ALA A 32 1.35 -53.78 28.67
CA ALA A 32 0.58 -52.61 28.24
C ALA A 32 -0.91 -52.91 28.39
N SER A 33 -1.70 -51.92 28.84
CA SER A 33 -3.14 -52.09 28.97
C SER A 33 -3.80 -52.25 27.59
N PRO A 34 -4.94 -52.93 27.45
CA PRO A 34 -5.64 -53.08 26.16
C PRO A 34 -5.98 -51.75 25.48
N LYS A 35 -6.17 -50.66 26.25
CA LYS A 35 -6.36 -49.31 25.73
C LYS A 35 -5.07 -48.71 25.17
N GLU A 36 -3.91 -48.99 25.76
CA GLU A 36 -2.60 -48.57 25.24
C GLU A 36 -2.17 -49.38 24.02
N LEU A 37 -2.49 -50.68 23.99
CA LEU A 37 -2.29 -51.54 22.81
C LEU A 37 -3.10 -51.03 21.61
N LYS A 38 -4.40 -50.80 21.77
CA LYS A 38 -5.27 -50.31 20.69
C LYS A 38 -4.82 -48.94 20.18
N LYS A 39 -4.42 -48.02 21.08
CA LYS A 39 -3.95 -46.68 20.72
C LYS A 39 -2.58 -46.67 20.03
N ASN A 40 -1.74 -47.68 20.29
CA ASN A 40 -0.48 -47.90 19.57
C ASN A 40 -0.73 -48.48 18.17
N ASP A 41 -1.68 -49.40 18.03
CA ASP A 41 -2.04 -49.97 16.72
C ASP A 41 -2.62 -48.87 15.80
N ASP A 42 -3.52 -48.02 16.31
CA ASP A 42 -4.10 -46.92 15.53
C ASP A 42 -3.04 -45.87 15.07
N PHE A 43 -1.99 -45.64 15.86
CA PHE A 43 -0.88 -44.76 15.49
C PHE A 43 0.01 -45.40 14.40
N GLU A 44 0.37 -46.67 14.57
CA GLU A 44 1.19 -47.41 13.59
C GLU A 44 0.46 -47.54 12.26
N ASP A 45 -0.86 -47.74 12.27
CA ASP A 45 -1.67 -47.79 11.06
C ASP A 45 -1.72 -46.44 10.36
N ALA A 46 -1.91 -45.34 11.09
CA ALA A 46 -1.84 -43.99 10.51
C ALA A 46 -0.46 -43.65 9.95
N LEU A 47 0.61 -44.08 10.63
CA LEU A 47 1.98 -43.87 10.15
C LEU A 47 2.26 -44.67 8.87
N LYS A 48 1.86 -45.95 8.83
CA LYS A 48 1.94 -46.77 7.62
C LYS A 48 1.12 -46.16 6.48
N PHE A 49 -0.10 -45.71 6.76
CA PHE A 49 -0.93 -45.01 5.78
C PHE A 49 -0.23 -43.78 5.24
N TYR A 50 0.31 -42.90 6.09
CA TYR A 50 1.03 -41.71 5.65
C TYR A 50 2.24 -42.07 4.78
N THR A 51 3.08 -43.01 5.21
CA THR A 51 4.25 -43.44 4.42
C THR A 51 3.86 -44.04 3.08
N HIS A 52 2.82 -44.86 3.04
CA HIS A 52 2.28 -45.42 1.80
C HIS A 52 1.74 -44.33 0.86
N THR A 53 1.05 -43.34 1.41
CA THR A 53 0.52 -42.20 0.66
C THR A 53 1.64 -41.31 0.12
N CYS A 54 2.71 -41.10 0.88
CA CYS A 54 3.93 -40.45 0.39
C CYS A 54 4.54 -41.22 -0.79
N ASP A 55 4.66 -42.54 -0.70
CA ASP A 55 5.17 -43.38 -1.79
C ASP A 55 4.27 -43.29 -3.04
N LYS A 56 2.94 -43.33 -2.84
CA LYS A 56 1.94 -43.18 -3.91
C LYS A 56 2.09 -41.85 -4.64
N TYR A 57 2.27 -40.75 -3.91
CA TYR A 57 2.47 -39.42 -4.49
C TYR A 57 3.92 -39.13 -4.91
N ARG A 58 4.83 -40.07 -4.67
CA ARG A 58 6.28 -39.96 -4.97
C ARG A 58 6.96 -38.81 -4.22
N CYS A 59 6.56 -38.61 -2.96
CA CYS A 59 7.22 -37.68 -2.05
C CYS A 59 7.80 -38.41 -0.84
N LYS A 60 8.61 -37.72 -0.03
CA LYS A 60 9.24 -38.31 1.16
C LYS A 60 8.41 -37.94 2.40
N PRO A 61 8.22 -38.86 3.36
CA PRO A 61 7.58 -38.52 4.63
C PRO A 61 8.28 -37.33 5.29
N ASP A 62 7.52 -36.28 5.58
CA ASP A 62 8.06 -35.08 6.18
C ASP A 62 8.31 -35.30 7.68
N ALA A 63 9.48 -34.88 8.16
CA ALA A 63 9.87 -35.05 9.55
C ALA A 63 8.92 -34.29 10.50
N GLY A 64 8.44 -33.11 10.10
CA GLY A 64 7.49 -32.32 10.88
C GLY A 64 6.16 -33.04 11.07
N VAL A 65 5.64 -33.69 10.03
CA VAL A 65 4.38 -34.47 10.12
C VAL A 65 4.57 -35.65 11.08
N MET A 66 5.65 -36.41 10.92
CA MET A 66 5.93 -37.56 11.78
C MET A 66 6.13 -37.16 13.25
N ILE A 67 6.84 -36.05 13.51
CA ILE A 67 7.02 -35.51 14.86
C ILE A 67 5.66 -35.10 15.45
N ALA A 68 4.83 -34.40 14.66
CA ALA A 68 3.52 -33.95 15.11
C ALA A 68 2.62 -35.13 15.49
N MET A 69 2.59 -36.20 14.69
CA MET A 69 1.84 -37.41 15.03
C MET A 69 2.41 -38.11 16.26
N ARG A 70 3.73 -38.36 16.29
CA ARG A 70 4.37 -39.18 17.32
C ARG A 70 4.31 -38.54 18.71
N PHE A 71 4.56 -37.25 18.78
CA PHE A 71 4.65 -36.51 20.04
C PHE A 71 3.41 -35.69 20.36
N LYS A 72 2.39 -35.74 19.49
CA LYS A 72 1.14 -34.99 19.63
C LYS A 72 1.36 -33.49 19.80
N THR A 73 2.30 -32.93 19.04
CA THR A 73 2.63 -31.50 19.14
C THR A 73 1.54 -30.65 18.53
N THR A 74 1.11 -29.59 19.23
CA THR A 74 0.06 -28.68 18.74
C THR A 74 0.49 -27.88 17.51
N THR A 75 1.78 -27.84 17.22
CA THR A 75 2.34 -27.20 16.03
C THR A 75 2.91 -28.26 15.09
N PHE A 76 2.51 -28.18 13.83
CA PHE A 76 3.18 -28.83 12.71
C PHE A 76 3.97 -27.77 11.93
N LYS A 77 5.28 -28.00 11.76
CA LYS A 77 6.14 -27.16 10.93
C LYS A 77 6.76 -28.01 9.83
N ALA A 78 6.48 -27.64 8.58
CA ALA A 78 6.98 -28.35 7.42
C ALA A 78 8.48 -28.09 7.18
N SER A 79 9.14 -29.05 6.53
CA SER A 79 10.49 -28.84 6.00
C SER A 79 10.50 -27.85 4.84
N ARG A 80 11.68 -27.29 4.51
CA ARG A 80 11.81 -26.33 3.39
C ARG A 80 11.47 -26.94 2.03
N THR A 81 11.66 -28.25 1.87
CA THR A 81 11.38 -28.97 0.63
C THR A 81 9.93 -29.45 0.53
N PHE A 82 9.10 -29.15 1.52
CA PHE A 82 7.70 -29.56 1.54
C PHE A 82 6.92 -28.78 0.49
N GLY A 83 6.39 -29.46 -0.52
CA GLY A 83 5.73 -28.85 -1.66
C GLY A 83 4.25 -29.18 -1.78
N ASP A 84 3.68 -28.83 -2.94
CA ASP A 84 2.27 -29.10 -3.27
C ASP A 84 1.91 -30.60 -3.20
N ILE A 85 2.86 -31.48 -3.55
CA ILE A 85 2.66 -32.93 -3.53
C ILE A 85 2.64 -33.46 -2.09
N ASP A 86 3.52 -32.95 -1.22
CA ASP A 86 3.54 -33.32 0.20
C ASP A 86 2.26 -32.86 0.91
N MET A 87 1.72 -31.70 0.50
CA MET A 87 0.42 -31.24 0.96
C MET A 87 -0.71 -32.23 0.63
N LEU A 88 -0.70 -32.89 -0.53
CA LEU A 88 -1.71 -33.92 -0.85
C LEU A 88 -1.62 -35.12 0.11
N ALA A 89 -0.39 -35.59 0.40
CA ALA A 89 -0.18 -36.68 1.35
C ALA A 89 -0.64 -36.30 2.76
N LEU A 90 -0.38 -35.06 3.18
CA LEU A 90 -0.87 -34.53 4.44
C LEU A 90 -2.39 -34.41 4.46
N THR A 91 -3.02 -33.90 3.40
CA THR A 91 -4.48 -33.79 3.29
C THR A 91 -5.13 -35.16 3.44
N ASP A 92 -4.66 -36.19 2.72
CA ASP A 92 -5.20 -37.55 2.83
C ASP A 92 -5.06 -38.09 4.26
N LEU A 93 -3.90 -37.90 4.91
CA LEU A 93 -3.69 -38.30 6.31
C LEU A 93 -4.67 -37.60 7.26
N MET A 94 -4.84 -36.28 7.12
CA MET A 94 -5.69 -35.51 8.02
C MET A 94 -7.18 -35.80 7.84
N LEU A 95 -7.59 -36.21 6.64
CA LEU A 95 -8.98 -36.58 6.34
C LEU A 95 -9.30 -38.03 6.75
N GLU A 96 -8.37 -38.98 6.53
CA GLU A 96 -8.60 -40.40 6.82
C GLU A 96 -8.35 -40.74 8.30
N TYR A 97 -7.35 -40.12 8.94
CA TYR A 97 -7.00 -40.35 10.35
C TYR A 97 -7.10 -39.06 11.19
N PRO A 98 -8.27 -38.38 11.25
CA PRO A 98 -8.40 -37.09 11.93
C PRO A 98 -8.08 -37.18 13.44
N GLU A 99 -8.37 -38.29 14.10
CA GLU A 99 -8.07 -38.50 15.53
C GLU A 99 -6.56 -38.53 15.83
N GLN A 100 -5.71 -38.85 14.85
CA GLN A 100 -4.26 -38.90 15.02
C GLN A 100 -3.59 -37.54 14.83
N VAL A 101 -4.30 -36.56 14.28
CA VAL A 101 -3.83 -35.19 14.02
C VAL A 101 -4.69 -34.13 14.71
N GLU A 102 -5.66 -34.55 15.52
CA GLU A 102 -6.66 -33.68 16.15
C GLU A 102 -6.06 -32.66 17.14
N HIS A 103 -4.82 -32.90 17.59
CA HIS A 103 -4.10 -32.02 18.51
C HIS A 103 -3.44 -30.84 17.80
N ILE A 104 -3.31 -30.87 16.47
CA ILE A 104 -2.67 -29.80 15.69
C ILE A 104 -3.58 -28.56 15.67
N GLN A 105 -3.05 -27.47 16.19
CA GLN A 105 -3.68 -26.14 16.24
C GLN A 105 -2.95 -25.12 15.37
N VAL A 106 -1.66 -25.35 15.10
CA VAL A 106 -0.82 -24.45 14.30
C VAL A 106 -0.19 -25.22 13.14
N ILE A 107 -0.38 -24.72 11.92
CA ILE A 107 0.29 -25.22 10.71
C ILE A 107 1.26 -24.13 10.23
N ASP A 108 2.56 -24.43 10.19
CA ASP A 108 3.61 -23.56 9.66
C ASP A 108 4.23 -24.19 8.41
N LEU A 109 3.88 -23.63 7.25
CA LEU A 109 4.43 -23.98 5.93
C LEU A 109 5.38 -22.90 5.41
N SER A 110 5.79 -21.94 6.24
CA SER A 110 6.51 -20.76 5.79
C SER A 110 7.86 -21.11 5.18
N TYR A 111 8.20 -20.45 4.07
CA TYR A 111 9.40 -20.72 3.28
C TYR A 111 9.59 -22.19 2.83
N SER A 112 8.49 -22.94 2.74
CA SER A 112 8.46 -24.24 2.04
C SER A 112 8.28 -24.05 0.52
N GLU A 113 8.10 -25.15 -0.20
CA GLU A 113 7.88 -25.15 -1.66
C GLU A 113 6.39 -25.19 -2.04
N VAL A 114 5.50 -24.97 -1.07
CA VAL A 114 4.06 -24.89 -1.30
C VAL A 114 3.70 -23.68 -2.18
N ALA A 115 2.91 -23.96 -3.22
CA ALA A 115 2.39 -23.01 -4.17
C ALA A 115 0.85 -23.10 -4.21
N VAL A 116 0.25 -22.90 -5.40
CA VAL A 116 -1.20 -22.77 -5.56
C VAL A 116 -1.93 -24.07 -5.21
N HIS A 117 -1.45 -25.23 -5.66
CA HIS A 117 -2.18 -26.49 -5.46
C HIS A 117 -2.11 -26.95 -4.00
N GLY A 118 -0.98 -26.73 -3.33
CA GLY A 118 -0.86 -26.99 -1.90
C GLY A 118 -1.73 -26.03 -1.07
N ALA A 119 -1.94 -24.79 -1.52
CA ALA A 119 -2.92 -23.89 -0.89
C ALA A 119 -4.36 -24.42 -1.01
N ILE A 120 -4.72 -25.00 -2.16
CA ILE A 120 -6.03 -25.63 -2.38
C ILE A 120 -6.17 -26.88 -1.47
N ALA A 121 -5.13 -27.70 -1.37
CA ALA A 121 -5.11 -28.87 -0.48
C ALA A 121 -5.24 -28.45 1.00
N LEU A 122 -4.60 -27.34 1.39
CA LEU A 122 -4.76 -26.74 2.72
C LEU A 122 -6.18 -26.22 2.93
N ALA A 123 -6.80 -25.63 1.91
CA ALA A 123 -8.19 -25.20 1.98
C ALA A 123 -9.13 -26.38 2.28
N GLU A 124 -8.89 -27.56 1.70
CA GLU A 124 -9.63 -28.79 2.03
C GLU A 124 -9.43 -29.24 3.48
N ILE A 125 -8.19 -29.18 3.98
CA ILE A 125 -7.90 -29.45 5.41
C ILE A 125 -8.70 -28.49 6.30
N LEU A 126 -8.71 -27.20 5.98
CA LEU A 126 -9.42 -26.17 6.76
C LEU A 126 -10.95 -26.30 6.70
N LYS A 127 -11.51 -26.86 5.63
CA LYS A 127 -12.95 -27.17 5.56
C LYS A 127 -13.34 -28.29 6.52
N ALA A 128 -12.52 -29.35 6.60
CA ALA A 128 -12.78 -30.52 7.43
C ALA A 128 -12.36 -30.33 8.90
N ASN A 129 -11.40 -29.44 9.18
CA ASN A 129 -10.83 -29.25 10.51
C ASN A 129 -11.38 -28.01 11.21
N GLN A 130 -11.85 -28.20 12.45
CA GLN A 130 -12.41 -27.14 13.31
C GLN A 130 -11.56 -26.89 14.57
N ARG A 131 -10.26 -27.20 14.52
CA ARG A 131 -9.31 -27.04 15.64
C ARG A 131 -8.08 -26.20 15.30
N ILE A 132 -7.70 -26.11 14.02
CA ILE A 132 -6.59 -25.26 13.59
C ILE A 132 -6.96 -23.80 13.87
N GLU A 133 -6.12 -23.13 14.66
CA GLU A 133 -6.28 -21.74 15.06
C GLU A 133 -5.32 -20.80 14.33
N SER A 134 -4.15 -21.29 13.89
CA SER A 134 -3.13 -20.48 13.23
C SER A 134 -2.53 -21.17 12.00
N VAL A 135 -2.40 -20.43 10.91
CA VAL A 135 -1.80 -20.89 9.65
C VAL A 135 -0.75 -19.88 9.19
N HIS A 136 0.50 -20.33 9.06
CA HIS A 136 1.62 -19.52 8.55
C HIS A 136 2.03 -19.98 7.15
N LEU A 137 1.89 -19.09 6.16
CA LEU A 137 2.16 -19.34 4.74
C LEU A 137 3.16 -18.35 4.15
N HIS A 138 3.90 -17.61 4.98
CA HIS A 138 4.67 -16.49 4.46
C HIS A 138 5.82 -16.93 3.55
N GLY A 139 6.07 -16.14 2.51
CA GLY A 139 7.13 -16.39 1.52
C GLY A 139 6.82 -17.51 0.52
N LEU A 140 5.56 -17.93 0.42
CA LEU A 140 5.11 -18.97 -0.52
C LEU A 140 4.59 -18.39 -1.84
N ARG A 141 4.23 -19.25 -2.80
CA ARG A 141 3.67 -18.81 -4.10
C ARG A 141 2.19 -19.14 -4.23
N ILE A 142 1.42 -18.75 -3.22
CA ILE A 142 -0.04 -19.01 -3.10
C ILE A 142 -0.83 -18.36 -4.24
N GLN A 143 -0.45 -17.14 -4.63
CA GLN A 143 -1.10 -16.37 -5.70
C GLN A 143 -2.59 -16.08 -5.46
N GLY A 144 -3.24 -15.36 -6.37
CA GLY A 144 -4.66 -15.02 -6.26
C GLY A 144 -5.60 -16.22 -6.19
N MET A 145 -5.30 -17.29 -6.93
CA MET A 145 -6.12 -18.52 -6.94
C MET A 145 -6.04 -19.28 -5.61
N GLY A 146 -4.84 -19.38 -5.00
CA GLY A 146 -4.71 -20.00 -3.69
C GLY A 146 -5.39 -19.16 -2.60
N ALA A 147 -5.32 -17.82 -2.70
CA ALA A 147 -6.06 -16.93 -1.82
C ALA A 147 -7.58 -17.10 -1.95
N GLU A 148 -8.10 -17.24 -3.16
CA GLU A 148 -9.51 -17.53 -3.40
C GLU A 148 -9.97 -18.82 -2.71
N ALA A 149 -9.21 -19.91 -2.88
CA ALA A 149 -9.52 -21.19 -2.25
C ALA A 149 -9.51 -21.09 -0.71
N LEU A 150 -8.50 -20.45 -0.14
CA LEU A 150 -8.39 -20.23 1.31
C LEU A 150 -9.53 -19.33 1.82
N ALA A 151 -9.81 -18.21 1.15
CA ALA A 151 -10.89 -17.31 1.52
C ALA A 151 -12.26 -18.02 1.51
N HIS A 152 -12.52 -18.85 0.51
CA HIS A 152 -13.75 -19.65 0.42
C HIS A 152 -13.85 -20.68 1.55
N ALA A 153 -12.78 -21.46 1.79
CA ALA A 153 -12.75 -22.46 2.85
C ALA A 153 -12.96 -21.84 4.24
N ILE A 154 -12.23 -20.76 4.52
CA ILE A 154 -12.28 -20.06 5.81
C ILE A 154 -13.64 -19.38 5.99
N GLY A 155 -14.11 -18.67 4.97
CA GLY A 155 -15.33 -17.87 5.06
C GLY A 155 -16.58 -18.72 5.23
N ARG A 156 -16.65 -19.89 4.59
CA ARG A 156 -17.87 -20.70 4.56
C ARG A 156 -17.86 -21.88 5.53
N HIS A 157 -16.71 -22.50 5.77
CA HIS A 157 -16.64 -23.79 6.45
C HIS A 157 -15.88 -23.76 7.77
N ASN A 158 -14.81 -22.98 7.87
CA ASN A 158 -13.99 -22.96 9.08
C ASN A 158 -14.57 -22.02 10.15
N ARG A 159 -14.52 -22.44 11.43
CA ARG A 159 -14.92 -21.62 12.59
C ARG A 159 -13.85 -21.53 13.67
N SER A 160 -12.66 -22.07 13.46
CA SER A 160 -11.59 -22.10 14.47
C SER A 160 -10.42 -21.18 14.17
N LEU A 161 -10.18 -20.84 12.91
CA LEU A 161 -8.99 -20.11 12.46
C LEU A 161 -9.02 -18.65 12.94
N LYS A 162 -8.03 -18.29 13.76
CA LYS A 162 -7.86 -16.95 14.34
C LYS A 162 -6.78 -16.14 13.64
N TYR A 163 -5.74 -16.80 13.14
CA TYR A 163 -4.59 -16.14 12.53
C TYR A 163 -4.23 -16.78 11.19
N ILE A 164 -4.04 -15.94 10.17
CA ILE A 164 -3.48 -16.39 8.89
C ILE A 164 -2.41 -15.43 8.39
N ASN A 165 -1.20 -15.96 8.17
CA ASN A 165 -0.11 -15.19 7.59
C ASN A 165 0.08 -15.53 6.12
N LEU A 166 -0.22 -14.57 5.24
CA LEU A 166 -0.05 -14.63 3.80
C LEU A 166 0.97 -13.61 3.30
N ARG A 167 1.90 -13.16 4.14
CA ARG A 167 2.94 -12.20 3.76
C ARG A 167 3.78 -12.72 2.61
N ALA A 168 4.04 -11.87 1.62
CA ALA A 168 4.90 -12.19 0.49
C ALA A 168 4.45 -13.42 -0.32
N CYS A 169 3.13 -13.64 -0.42
CA CYS A 169 2.51 -14.77 -1.11
C CYS A 169 2.12 -14.52 -2.58
N ARG A 170 2.41 -13.32 -3.10
CA ARG A 170 2.03 -12.84 -4.44
C ARG A 170 0.51 -12.87 -4.69
N ILE A 171 -0.28 -12.55 -3.67
CA ILE A 171 -1.75 -12.61 -3.73
C ILE A 171 -2.32 -11.73 -4.85
N GLY A 172 -1.75 -10.54 -5.07
CA GLY A 172 -2.20 -9.59 -6.08
C GLY A 172 -3.62 -9.05 -5.85
N GLU A 173 -4.07 -8.19 -6.75
CA GLU A 173 -5.37 -7.51 -6.65
C GLU A 173 -6.55 -8.48 -6.62
N LYS A 174 -6.58 -9.49 -7.50
CA LYS A 174 -7.68 -10.47 -7.56
C LYS A 174 -7.79 -11.26 -6.25
N GLY A 175 -6.68 -11.70 -5.68
CA GLY A 175 -6.69 -12.42 -4.41
C GLY A 175 -7.13 -11.53 -3.24
N ALA A 176 -6.76 -10.24 -3.26
CA ALA A 176 -7.21 -9.28 -2.25
C ALA A 176 -8.74 -9.09 -2.24
N ARG A 177 -9.40 -9.12 -3.40
CA ARG A 177 -10.88 -9.07 -3.46
C ARG A 177 -11.54 -10.28 -2.79
N HIS A 178 -10.97 -11.48 -2.95
CA HIS A 178 -11.46 -12.67 -2.25
C HIS A 178 -11.19 -12.60 -0.75
N MET A 179 -10.04 -12.04 -0.33
CA MET A 179 -9.79 -11.79 1.09
C MET A 179 -10.75 -10.75 1.67
N ALA A 180 -11.13 -9.74 0.89
CA ALA A 180 -12.15 -8.78 1.29
C ALA A 180 -13.54 -9.43 1.41
N SER A 181 -13.90 -10.37 0.52
CA SER A 181 -15.15 -11.11 0.65
C SER A 181 -15.15 -12.00 1.89
N LEU A 182 -14.02 -12.62 2.27
CA LEU A 182 -13.86 -13.31 3.55
C LEU A 182 -14.12 -12.38 4.77
N VAL A 183 -13.70 -11.11 4.70
CA VAL A 183 -13.96 -10.13 5.77
C VAL A 183 -15.46 -9.77 5.86
N LEU A 184 -16.18 -9.75 4.74
CA LEU A 184 -17.60 -9.36 4.67
C LEU A 184 -18.60 -10.51 4.86
N GLU A 185 -18.32 -11.69 4.31
CA GLU A 185 -19.30 -12.78 4.14
C GLU A 185 -19.67 -13.48 5.46
N ASN A 186 -18.90 -13.32 6.54
CA ASN A 186 -19.11 -14.13 7.74
C ASN A 186 -19.21 -13.29 9.03
N GLU A 187 -20.41 -13.25 9.62
CA GLU A 187 -20.64 -12.70 10.97
C GLU A 187 -19.89 -13.49 12.06
N GLU A 188 -19.55 -14.73 11.77
CA GLU A 188 -18.84 -15.68 12.63
C GLU A 188 -17.38 -15.91 12.21
N THR A 189 -16.80 -15.10 11.30
CA THR A 189 -15.37 -15.22 10.99
C THR A 189 -14.59 -15.01 12.27
N THR A 190 -13.85 -16.05 12.68
CA THR A 190 -13.00 -16.05 13.87
C THR A 190 -11.61 -15.49 13.61
N VAL A 191 -11.28 -15.16 12.34
CA VAL A 191 -10.00 -14.55 11.96
C VAL A 191 -9.87 -13.18 12.63
N VAL A 192 -9.01 -13.12 13.62
CA VAL A 192 -8.64 -11.92 14.37
C VAL A 192 -7.54 -11.17 13.65
N GLU A 193 -6.61 -11.87 13.01
CA GLU A 193 -5.45 -11.25 12.39
C GLU A 193 -5.11 -11.92 11.06
N MET A 194 -4.89 -11.09 10.04
CA MET A 194 -4.55 -11.50 8.69
C MET A 194 -3.37 -10.65 8.17
N ASP A 195 -2.24 -11.29 7.92
CA ASP A 195 -1.09 -10.60 7.33
C ASP A 195 -1.12 -10.74 5.81
N LEU A 196 -1.45 -9.65 5.10
CA LEU A 196 -1.42 -9.53 3.64
C LEU A 196 -0.28 -8.61 3.18
N SER A 197 0.73 -8.36 4.02
CA SER A 197 1.84 -7.48 3.67
C SER A 197 2.67 -8.03 2.50
N VAL A 198 3.24 -7.10 1.71
CA VAL A 198 4.17 -7.41 0.60
C VAL A 198 3.58 -8.37 -0.45
N ASN A 199 2.32 -8.19 -0.85
CA ASN A 199 1.62 -9.07 -1.78
C ASN A 199 1.36 -8.49 -3.17
N ASN A 200 1.88 -7.28 -3.45
CA ASN A 200 1.64 -6.54 -4.68
C ASN A 200 0.14 -6.41 -4.99
N ILE A 201 -0.67 -6.11 -3.96
CA ILE A 201 -2.13 -6.01 -4.07
C ILE A 201 -2.58 -4.85 -4.96
N GLY A 202 -1.79 -3.77 -5.04
CA GLY A 202 -2.15 -2.54 -5.75
C GLY A 202 -3.19 -1.69 -5.03
N ASN A 203 -3.45 -0.48 -5.52
CA ASN A 203 -4.37 0.48 -4.90
C ASN A 203 -5.81 -0.05 -4.84
N GLU A 204 -6.35 -0.55 -5.94
CA GLU A 204 -7.72 -1.10 -6.01
C GLU A 204 -7.95 -2.19 -4.96
N GLY A 205 -7.02 -3.16 -4.86
CA GLY A 205 -7.16 -4.23 -3.88
C GLY A 205 -7.07 -3.74 -2.43
N ILE A 206 -6.26 -2.71 -2.15
CA ILE A 206 -6.18 -2.08 -0.82
C ILE A 206 -7.49 -1.33 -0.52
N VAL A 207 -8.04 -0.58 -1.48
CA VAL A 207 -9.31 0.15 -1.33
C VAL A 207 -10.44 -0.82 -1.02
N VAL A 208 -10.53 -1.92 -1.75
CA VAL A 208 -11.54 -2.97 -1.52
C VAL A 208 -11.38 -3.59 -0.13
N LEU A 209 -10.16 -3.91 0.31
CA LEU A 209 -9.91 -4.46 1.65
C LEU A 209 -10.23 -3.45 2.77
N ARG A 210 -9.86 -2.19 2.61
CA ARG A 210 -10.18 -1.12 3.59
C ARG A 210 -11.68 -0.87 3.67
N GLY A 211 -12.36 -0.77 2.53
CA GLY A 211 -13.81 -0.63 2.48
C GLY A 211 -14.54 -1.79 3.15
N ALA A 212 -14.07 -3.02 2.93
CA ALA A 212 -14.61 -4.20 3.62
C ALA A 212 -14.44 -4.13 5.15
N LEU A 213 -13.26 -3.69 5.62
CA LEU A 213 -12.99 -3.52 7.05
C LEU A 213 -13.82 -2.39 7.69
N GLU A 214 -13.97 -1.27 7.00
CA GLU A 214 -14.79 -0.13 7.45
C GLU A 214 -16.27 -0.49 7.51
N GLN A 215 -16.78 -1.17 6.49
CA GLN A 215 -18.15 -1.67 6.46
C GLN A 215 -18.40 -2.66 7.60
N ARG A 216 -17.46 -3.58 7.84
CA ARG A 216 -17.56 -4.51 8.98
C ARG A 216 -17.53 -3.76 10.31
N ARG A 217 -16.60 -2.81 10.49
CA ARG A 217 -16.51 -1.99 11.70
C ARG A 217 -17.84 -1.27 11.98
N SER A 218 -18.40 -0.59 10.98
CA SER A 218 -19.67 0.12 11.11
C SER A 218 -20.84 -0.81 11.48
N LYS A 219 -20.87 -2.03 10.93
CA LYS A 219 -21.90 -3.04 11.25
C LYS A 219 -21.87 -3.49 12.72
N TYR A 220 -20.70 -3.54 13.36
CA TYR A 220 -20.54 -4.08 14.72
C TYR A 220 -20.26 -3.03 15.80
N GLU A 221 -20.09 -1.75 15.44
CA GLU A 221 -19.90 -0.65 16.39
C GLU A 221 -21.08 -0.50 17.38
N SER A 222 -22.27 -1.02 17.05
CA SER A 222 -23.46 -1.02 17.91
C SER A 222 -23.63 -2.27 18.79
N ASN A 223 -22.88 -3.35 18.52
CA ASN A 223 -22.98 -4.62 19.24
C ASN A 223 -21.65 -4.86 19.97
N ASP A 224 -21.67 -4.90 21.30
CA ASP A 224 -20.53 -5.07 22.23
C ASP A 224 -19.62 -6.32 22.00
N ARG A 225 -19.75 -7.02 20.87
CA ARG A 225 -18.93 -8.14 20.38
C ARG A 225 -18.16 -7.74 19.11
N ILE A 226 -17.17 -6.85 19.23
CA ILE A 226 -16.27 -6.57 18.10
C ILE A 226 -15.05 -7.51 18.19
N ILE A 227 -15.07 -8.62 17.45
CA ILE A 227 -13.81 -9.25 17.04
C ILE A 227 -13.29 -8.39 15.88
N SER A 228 -12.42 -7.43 16.20
CA SER A 228 -11.80 -6.58 15.19
C SER A 228 -10.78 -7.41 14.41
N THR A 229 -11.09 -7.77 13.16
CA THR A 229 -10.09 -8.35 12.27
C THR A 229 -9.07 -7.27 11.91
N VAL A 230 -7.82 -7.49 12.32
CA VAL A 230 -6.68 -6.65 11.95
C VAL A 230 -6.07 -7.23 10.68
N VAL A 231 -5.94 -6.39 9.64
CA VAL A 231 -5.31 -6.78 8.38
C VAL A 231 -4.07 -5.94 8.15
N ASP A 232 -2.89 -6.58 8.09
CA ASP A 232 -1.67 -5.90 7.69
C ASP A 232 -1.58 -5.81 6.15
N LEU A 233 -1.43 -4.60 5.63
CA LEU A 233 -1.32 -4.30 4.20
C LEU A 233 0.02 -3.65 3.84
N GLU A 234 0.98 -3.62 4.77
CA GLU A 234 2.24 -2.91 4.59
C GLU A 234 3.04 -3.45 3.39
N GLY A 235 3.73 -2.57 2.66
CA GLY A 235 4.59 -2.95 1.55
C GLY A 235 3.88 -3.37 0.25
N ASN A 236 2.57 -3.19 0.13
CA ASN A 236 1.83 -3.54 -1.10
C ASN A 236 1.95 -2.50 -2.24
N LEU A 237 2.42 -1.28 -1.95
CA LEU A 237 2.55 -0.17 -2.92
C LEU A 237 4.01 0.21 -3.22
N VAL A 238 4.99 -0.58 -2.75
CA VAL A 238 6.42 -0.24 -2.82
C VAL A 238 6.87 0.12 -4.25
N LEU A 239 6.45 -0.67 -5.25
CA LEU A 239 6.84 -0.40 -6.64
C LEU A 239 6.29 0.94 -7.13
N GLU A 240 5.04 1.25 -6.82
CA GLU A 240 4.39 2.48 -7.24
C GLU A 240 5.06 3.70 -6.59
N GLU A 241 5.34 3.63 -5.29
CA GLU A 241 6.05 4.67 -4.54
C GLU A 241 7.48 4.88 -5.05
N VAL A 242 8.22 3.80 -5.35
CA VAL A 242 9.56 3.88 -5.94
C VAL A 242 9.51 4.54 -7.31
N LEU A 243 8.56 4.16 -8.17
CA LEU A 243 8.41 4.77 -9.48
C LEU A 243 8.03 6.25 -9.36
N ASN A 244 7.05 6.59 -8.53
CA ASN A 244 6.66 7.98 -8.26
C ASN A 244 7.86 8.84 -7.81
N SER A 245 8.71 8.31 -6.94
CA SER A 245 9.93 8.98 -6.48
C SER A 245 10.96 9.13 -7.60
N ILE A 246 11.20 8.09 -8.42
CA ILE A 246 12.14 8.15 -9.55
C ILE A 246 11.72 9.20 -10.58
N THR A 247 10.43 9.24 -10.94
CA THR A 247 9.95 10.13 -12.01
C THR A 247 10.14 11.60 -11.67
N HIS A 248 9.83 12.01 -10.44
CA HIS A 248 10.09 13.38 -9.99
C HIS A 248 11.55 13.61 -9.56
N GLY A 249 12.28 12.57 -9.16
CA GLY A 249 13.72 12.64 -8.94
C GLY A 249 14.50 13.00 -10.22
N VAL A 250 14.09 12.48 -11.37
CA VAL A 250 14.58 12.94 -12.69
C VAL A 250 14.23 14.42 -12.91
N GLY A 251 13.04 14.85 -12.49
CA GLY A 251 12.63 16.25 -12.48
C GLY A 251 13.56 17.16 -11.69
N ILE A 252 14.09 16.73 -10.54
CA ILE A 252 15.07 17.50 -9.76
C ILE A 252 16.33 17.76 -10.60
N ILE A 253 16.88 16.73 -11.26
CA ILE A 253 18.09 16.86 -12.08
C ILE A 253 17.85 17.84 -13.23
N LEU A 254 16.73 17.68 -13.94
CA LEU A 254 16.34 18.57 -15.03
C LEU A 254 16.11 20.01 -14.52
N CYS A 255 15.52 20.19 -13.34
CA CYS A 255 15.32 21.49 -12.73
C CYS A 255 16.64 22.18 -12.40
N ILE A 256 17.61 21.48 -11.80
CA ILE A 256 18.93 22.06 -11.49
C ILE A 256 19.61 22.56 -12.77
N ILE A 257 19.62 21.73 -13.81
CA ILE A 257 20.18 22.10 -15.12
C ILE A 257 19.41 23.30 -15.70
N GLY A 258 18.08 23.22 -15.73
CA GLY A 258 17.20 24.26 -16.25
C GLY A 258 17.35 25.59 -15.51
N THR A 259 17.52 25.58 -14.20
CA THR A 259 17.75 26.78 -13.37
C THR A 259 19.06 27.46 -13.74
N ILE A 260 20.14 26.71 -13.94
CA ILE A 260 21.44 27.28 -14.35
C ILE A 260 21.29 28.02 -15.68
N PHE A 261 20.66 27.38 -16.68
CA PHE A 261 20.42 28.00 -17.98
C PHE A 261 19.48 29.21 -17.86
N LEU A 262 18.39 29.10 -17.12
CA LEU A 262 17.37 30.13 -17.02
C LEU A 262 17.90 31.40 -16.33
N ILE A 263 18.58 31.25 -15.19
CA ILE A 263 19.21 32.37 -14.47
C ILE A 263 20.35 32.96 -15.31
N GLY A 264 21.20 32.12 -15.92
CA GLY A 264 22.27 32.58 -16.79
C GLY A 264 21.73 33.45 -17.93
N ARG A 265 20.63 33.05 -18.57
CA ARG A 265 19.97 33.84 -19.60
C ARG A 265 19.34 35.11 -19.04
N ALA A 266 18.56 35.03 -17.97
CA ALA A 266 17.91 36.17 -17.34
C ALA A 266 18.91 37.27 -16.94
N SER A 267 20.12 36.87 -16.52
CA SER A 267 21.18 37.80 -16.12
C SER A 267 21.69 38.70 -17.23
N LEU A 268 21.46 38.33 -18.49
CA LEU A 268 21.83 39.14 -19.66
C LEU A 268 20.84 40.27 -19.93
N TYR A 269 19.63 40.21 -19.38
CA TYR A 269 18.55 41.15 -19.68
C TYR A 269 18.37 42.18 -18.56
N GLY A 270 18.15 41.72 -17.33
CA GLY A 270 17.87 42.67 -16.25
C GLY A 270 17.51 42.04 -14.90
N VAL A 271 17.22 42.91 -13.94
CA VAL A 271 16.89 42.51 -12.56
C VAL A 271 15.50 41.88 -12.50
N ALA A 272 14.53 42.39 -13.26
CA ALA A 272 13.16 41.86 -13.26
C ALA A 272 13.13 40.42 -13.78
N GLU A 273 13.85 40.15 -14.86
CA GLU A 273 14.01 38.83 -15.47
C GLU A 273 14.67 37.86 -14.50
N ASN A 274 15.73 38.31 -13.81
CA ASN A 274 16.41 37.50 -12.80
C ASN A 274 15.48 37.14 -11.63
N VAL A 275 14.71 38.10 -11.12
CA VAL A 275 13.75 37.86 -10.03
C VAL A 275 12.68 36.87 -10.48
N ALA A 276 12.09 37.07 -11.65
CA ALA A 276 11.07 36.18 -12.20
C ALA A 276 11.61 34.76 -12.44
N ALA A 277 12.78 34.63 -13.05
CA ALA A 277 13.45 33.35 -13.29
C ALA A 277 13.81 32.62 -11.99
N THR A 278 14.23 33.36 -10.96
CA THR A 278 14.57 32.82 -9.64
C THR A 278 13.32 32.32 -8.94
N MET A 279 12.24 33.11 -8.90
CA MET A 279 10.97 32.70 -8.29
C MET A 279 10.42 31.44 -8.95
N TYR A 280 10.39 31.38 -10.28
CA TYR A 280 9.94 30.20 -11.01
C TYR A 280 10.84 28.97 -10.78
N SER A 281 12.16 29.16 -10.80
CA SER A 281 13.12 28.07 -10.56
C SER A 281 13.00 27.49 -9.13
N CYS A 282 12.83 28.35 -8.13
CA CYS A 282 12.68 27.93 -6.74
C CYS A 282 11.41 27.09 -6.55
N THR A 283 10.28 27.46 -7.15
CA THR A 283 9.04 26.69 -7.00
C THR A 283 9.09 25.35 -7.74
N LEU A 284 9.72 25.29 -8.92
CA LEU A 284 10.00 24.02 -9.62
C LEU A 284 10.86 23.08 -8.77
N LEU A 285 11.97 23.60 -8.20
CA LEU A 285 12.86 22.79 -7.39
C LEU A 285 12.16 22.30 -6.12
N LEU A 286 11.35 23.14 -5.49
CA LEU A 286 10.55 22.77 -4.32
C LEU A 286 9.56 21.66 -4.64
N LEU A 287 8.80 21.76 -5.74
CA LEU A 287 7.85 20.73 -6.18
C LEU A 287 8.52 19.37 -6.39
N TYR A 288 9.57 19.32 -7.21
CA TYR A 288 10.19 18.03 -7.51
C TYR A 288 10.89 17.45 -6.28
N THR A 289 11.45 18.30 -5.43
CA THR A 289 12.07 17.85 -4.17
C THR A 289 11.03 17.33 -3.19
N SER A 290 9.93 18.07 -2.95
CA SER A 290 8.88 17.66 -2.01
C SER A 290 8.24 16.35 -2.44
N SER A 291 7.92 16.20 -3.73
CA SER A 291 7.30 14.99 -4.26
C SER A 291 8.22 13.78 -4.20
N THR A 292 9.49 13.97 -4.58
CA THR A 292 10.49 12.90 -4.50
C THR A 292 10.67 12.42 -3.06
N LEU A 293 10.73 13.35 -2.10
CA LEU A 293 10.86 13.03 -0.67
C LEU A 293 9.62 12.34 -0.12
N TYR A 294 8.42 12.80 -0.48
CA TYR A 294 7.17 12.18 -0.05
C TYR A 294 7.11 10.70 -0.43
N HIS A 295 7.36 10.39 -1.69
CA HIS A 295 7.34 9.02 -2.20
C HIS A 295 8.58 8.21 -1.80
N ALA A 296 9.74 8.83 -1.56
CA ALA A 296 10.93 8.10 -1.05
C ALA A 296 10.75 7.66 0.41
N PHE A 297 10.09 8.48 1.22
CA PHE A 297 9.90 8.24 2.66
C PHE A 297 8.51 7.68 3.01
N PHE A 298 7.80 7.05 2.05
CA PHE A 298 6.45 6.52 2.26
C PHE A 298 6.36 5.51 3.42
N CYS A 299 7.43 4.73 3.67
CA CYS A 299 7.53 3.80 4.80
C CYS A 299 7.69 4.49 6.18
N CYS A 300 8.12 5.76 6.23
CA CYS A 300 8.38 6.49 7.46
C CYS A 300 7.11 7.18 7.99
N LYS A 301 6.26 6.42 8.71
CA LYS A 301 4.96 6.89 9.25
C LYS A 301 5.06 8.19 10.08
N ALA A 302 6.16 8.41 10.78
CA ALA A 302 6.37 9.60 11.62
C ALA A 302 6.46 10.92 10.81
N THR A 303 7.01 10.87 9.60
CA THR A 303 7.26 12.06 8.76
C THR A 303 6.33 12.13 7.54
N ASN A 304 5.61 11.05 7.24
CA ASN A 304 4.76 10.93 6.06
C ASN A 304 3.78 12.11 5.92
N LYS A 305 3.07 12.50 6.99
CA LYS A 305 2.13 13.64 6.96
C LYS A 305 2.79 14.96 6.58
N ILE A 306 4.01 15.20 7.05
CA ILE A 306 4.74 16.45 6.78
C ILE A 306 5.12 16.48 5.30
N PHE A 307 5.70 15.40 4.78
CA PHE A 307 6.07 15.35 3.37
C PHE A 307 4.86 15.38 2.44
N GLN A 308 3.74 14.77 2.84
CA GLN A 308 2.47 14.87 2.10
C GLN A 308 2.00 16.32 1.99
N ALA A 309 1.96 17.03 3.12
CA ALA A 309 1.55 18.43 3.16
C ALA A 309 2.50 19.31 2.32
N LEU A 310 3.81 19.06 2.38
CA LEU A 310 4.79 19.76 1.54
C LEU A 310 4.58 19.48 0.06
N ASP A 311 4.30 18.23 -0.32
CA ASP A 311 4.09 17.85 -1.71
C ASP A 311 2.85 18.51 -2.32
N HIS A 312 1.72 18.41 -1.62
CA HIS A 312 0.50 19.10 -2.04
C HIS A 312 0.65 20.63 -2.04
N SER A 313 1.36 21.19 -1.05
CA SER A 313 1.65 22.62 -0.99
C SER A 313 2.49 23.10 -2.18
N ALA A 314 3.42 22.27 -2.65
CA ALA A 314 4.31 22.64 -3.72
C ALA A 314 3.60 22.76 -5.09
N ILE A 315 2.44 22.12 -5.26
CA ILE A 315 1.59 22.32 -6.45
C ILE A 315 1.09 23.78 -6.51
N TYR A 316 0.63 24.34 -5.38
CA TYR A 316 0.22 25.75 -5.32
C TYR A 316 1.38 26.70 -5.65
N LEU A 317 2.55 26.44 -5.08
CA LEU A 317 3.77 27.21 -5.33
C LEU A 317 4.18 27.14 -6.79
N LEU A 318 4.13 25.96 -7.41
CA LEU A 318 4.45 25.80 -8.82
C LEU A 318 3.51 26.61 -9.70
N ILE A 319 2.19 26.50 -9.48
CA ILE A 319 1.20 27.24 -10.29
C ILE A 319 1.48 28.75 -10.17
N ALA A 320 1.61 29.29 -8.96
CA ALA A 320 1.94 30.71 -8.79
C ALA A 320 3.29 31.09 -9.43
N GLY A 321 4.31 30.25 -9.26
CA GLY A 321 5.65 30.46 -9.82
C GLY A 321 5.69 30.44 -11.35
N THR A 322 4.87 29.62 -12.01
CA THR A 322 4.76 29.59 -13.48
C THR A 322 4.15 30.86 -14.07
N TYR A 323 3.23 31.49 -13.34
CA TYR A 323 2.59 32.75 -13.74
C TYR A 323 3.53 33.95 -13.58
N THR A 324 4.41 33.94 -12.59
CA THR A 324 5.32 35.05 -12.26
C THR A 324 6.08 35.61 -13.47
N PRO A 325 6.87 34.83 -14.25
CA PRO A 325 7.59 35.39 -15.41
C PRO A 325 6.66 35.91 -16.52
N VAL A 326 5.53 35.26 -16.76
CA VAL A 326 4.57 35.69 -17.79
C VAL A 326 3.93 37.03 -17.40
N LEU A 327 3.45 37.14 -16.16
CA LEU A 327 2.79 38.37 -15.70
C LEU A 327 3.78 39.51 -15.51
N MET A 328 4.95 39.25 -14.91
CA MET A 328 5.94 40.30 -14.62
C MET A 328 6.66 40.81 -15.87
N LEU A 329 6.88 39.97 -16.88
CA LEU A 329 7.70 40.33 -18.03
C LEU A 329 6.84 40.53 -19.29
N ALA A 330 6.06 39.52 -19.69
CA ALA A 330 5.28 39.61 -20.92
C ALA A 330 4.11 40.58 -20.80
N LEU A 331 3.43 40.59 -19.65
CA LEU A 331 2.28 41.44 -19.40
C LEU A 331 2.60 42.63 -18.48
N HIS A 332 3.87 43.02 -18.34
CA HIS A 332 4.30 44.08 -17.41
C HIS A 332 3.44 45.35 -17.47
N ASP A 333 3.16 45.84 -18.68
CA ASP A 333 2.41 47.08 -18.92
C ASP A 333 0.88 46.86 -18.98
N ASN A 334 0.42 45.62 -18.81
CA ASN A 334 -0.99 45.27 -18.88
C ASN A 334 -1.70 45.46 -17.53
N TYR A 335 -2.92 45.97 -17.57
CA TYR A 335 -3.78 46.16 -16.40
C TYR A 335 -3.97 44.88 -15.57
N TRP A 336 -4.04 43.70 -16.20
CA TRP A 336 -4.29 42.42 -15.54
C TRP A 336 -3.07 41.83 -14.81
N SER A 337 -1.85 42.32 -15.08
CA SER A 337 -0.64 41.72 -14.52
C SER A 337 -0.61 41.72 -13.00
N VAL A 338 -0.73 42.89 -12.38
CA VAL A 338 -0.65 43.03 -10.92
C VAL A 338 -1.82 42.34 -10.19
N PRO A 339 -3.10 42.50 -10.59
CA PRO A 339 -4.21 41.81 -9.95
C PRO A 339 -4.11 40.28 -10.01
N LEU A 340 -3.71 39.71 -11.16
CA LEU A 340 -3.54 38.27 -11.29
C LEU A 340 -2.36 37.76 -10.47
N LEU A 341 -1.27 38.52 -10.36
CA LEU A 341 -0.13 38.13 -9.54
C LEU A 341 -0.51 38.07 -8.05
N TRP A 342 -1.27 39.05 -7.56
CA TRP A 342 -1.84 39.03 -6.21
C TRP A 342 -2.81 37.87 -6.00
N PHE A 343 -3.68 37.59 -6.98
CA PHE A 343 -4.58 36.44 -6.93
C PHE A 343 -3.81 35.12 -6.78
N GLN A 344 -2.79 34.89 -7.62
CA GLN A 344 -1.98 33.68 -7.59
C GLN A 344 -1.29 33.45 -6.24
N TRP A 345 -0.57 34.46 -5.73
CA TRP A 345 0.18 34.32 -4.48
C TRP A 345 -0.72 34.32 -3.24
N THR A 346 -1.90 34.97 -3.29
CA THR A 346 -2.91 34.87 -2.22
C THR A 346 -3.52 33.47 -2.19
N CYS A 347 -3.99 32.95 -3.32
CA CYS A 347 -4.50 31.58 -3.40
C CYS A 347 -3.45 30.54 -3.00
N CYS A 348 -2.18 30.75 -3.38
CA CYS A 348 -1.07 29.92 -2.93
C CYS A 348 -0.94 29.93 -1.41
N THR A 349 -0.94 31.12 -0.79
CA THR A 349 -0.83 31.26 0.67
C THR A 349 -2.00 30.58 1.39
N VAL A 350 -3.23 30.75 0.89
CA VAL A 350 -4.43 30.09 1.42
C VAL A 350 -4.33 28.56 1.26
N GLY A 351 -3.90 28.08 0.10
CA GLY A 351 -3.70 26.66 -0.17
C GLY A 351 -2.68 26.01 0.77
N LEU A 352 -1.56 26.69 1.02
CA LEU A 352 -0.56 26.28 2.01
C LEU A 352 -1.17 26.11 3.40
N CYS A 353 -2.00 27.07 3.85
CA CYS A 353 -2.68 26.96 5.13
C CYS A 353 -3.64 25.77 5.18
N ILE A 354 -4.41 25.54 4.10
CA ILE A 354 -5.38 24.44 4.01
C ILE A 354 -4.71 23.07 4.16
N GLU A 355 -3.51 22.87 3.59
CA GLU A 355 -2.85 21.57 3.64
C GLU A 355 -2.52 21.07 5.05
N PHE A 356 -2.38 21.97 6.03
CA PHE A 356 -2.12 21.61 7.43
C PHE A 356 -3.38 21.25 8.24
N TYR A 357 -4.58 21.41 7.68
CA TYR A 357 -5.84 21.07 8.34
C TYR A 357 -6.59 19.98 7.59
N ASP A 358 -7.21 19.05 8.32
CA ASP A 358 -8.06 18.01 7.75
C ASP A 358 -9.54 18.32 8.02
N PHE A 359 -10.34 18.40 6.95
CA PHE A 359 -11.79 18.63 7.02
C PHE A 359 -12.50 17.97 5.84
N VAL A 360 -13.81 17.72 6.00
CA VAL A 360 -14.66 17.12 4.97
C VAL A 360 -14.69 18.04 3.75
N GLY A 361 -14.36 17.49 2.57
CA GLY A 361 -14.32 18.25 1.32
C GLY A 361 -13.00 18.97 1.03
N LYS A 362 -11.94 18.78 1.84
CA LYS A 362 -10.59 19.33 1.57
C LYS A 362 -10.11 19.02 0.14
N VAL A 363 -10.25 17.76 -0.29
CA VAL A 363 -9.82 17.31 -1.63
C VAL A 363 -10.55 18.07 -2.74
N GLN A 364 -11.86 18.29 -2.59
CA GLN A 364 -12.69 19.03 -3.55
C GLN A 364 -12.21 20.47 -3.67
N LEU A 365 -12.08 21.16 -2.53
CA LEU A 365 -11.66 22.55 -2.48
C LEU A 365 -10.27 22.72 -3.13
N THR A 366 -9.34 21.83 -2.79
CA THR A 366 -7.96 21.86 -3.27
C THR A 366 -7.90 21.70 -4.79
N LEU A 367 -8.61 20.72 -5.35
CA LEU A 367 -8.68 20.51 -6.81
C LEU A 367 -9.31 21.70 -7.54
N ILE A 368 -10.39 22.27 -6.98
CA ILE A 368 -11.03 23.47 -7.55
C ILE A 368 -10.04 24.64 -7.55
N MET A 369 -9.30 24.84 -6.45
CA MET A 369 -8.29 25.89 -6.39
C MET A 369 -7.17 25.70 -7.41
N TYR A 370 -6.63 24.48 -7.56
CA TYR A 370 -5.59 24.20 -8.56
C TYR A 370 -6.04 24.52 -9.98
N VAL A 371 -7.24 24.05 -10.36
CA VAL A 371 -7.79 24.28 -11.70
C VAL A 371 -8.12 25.77 -11.91
N ALA A 372 -8.73 26.43 -10.91
CA ALA A 372 -9.04 27.86 -10.99
C ALA A 372 -7.78 28.73 -11.12
N MET A 373 -6.74 28.44 -10.32
CA MET A 373 -5.45 29.12 -10.43
C MET A 373 -4.82 28.88 -11.80
N GLY A 374 -4.73 27.62 -12.23
CA GLY A 374 -4.07 27.22 -13.47
C GLY A 374 -4.69 27.81 -14.74
N TRP A 375 -6.00 28.06 -14.75
CA TRP A 375 -6.73 28.59 -15.91
C TRP A 375 -7.06 30.09 -15.84
N SER A 376 -6.70 30.78 -14.75
CA SER A 376 -6.99 32.21 -14.58
C SER A 376 -6.36 33.11 -15.66
N ILE A 377 -5.30 32.66 -16.33
CA ILE A 377 -4.68 33.37 -17.46
C ILE A 377 -5.67 33.60 -18.63
N LEU A 378 -6.75 32.81 -18.72
CA LEU A 378 -7.78 33.01 -19.74
C LEU A 378 -8.44 34.40 -19.67
N ILE A 379 -8.42 35.05 -18.50
CA ILE A 379 -8.97 36.39 -18.28
C ILE A 379 -8.25 37.42 -19.17
N CYS A 380 -6.93 37.29 -19.32
CA CYS A 380 -6.09 38.18 -20.11
C CYS A 380 -5.47 37.47 -21.32
N PHE A 381 -6.12 36.43 -21.84
CA PHE A 381 -5.56 35.62 -22.94
C PHE A 381 -5.30 36.45 -24.20
N GLU A 382 -6.19 37.39 -24.53
CA GLU A 382 -6.00 38.28 -25.68
C GLU A 382 -4.75 39.15 -25.54
N ASP A 383 -4.61 39.77 -24.38
CA ASP A 383 -3.46 40.58 -24.05
C ASP A 383 -2.18 39.77 -24.10
N LEU A 384 -2.22 38.52 -23.62
CA LEU A 384 -1.09 37.60 -23.70
C LEU A 384 -0.74 37.28 -25.15
N THR A 385 -1.71 36.94 -25.99
CA THR A 385 -1.48 36.67 -27.42
C THR A 385 -0.88 37.86 -28.17
N ASN A 386 -1.21 39.09 -27.73
CA ASN A 386 -0.63 40.30 -28.29
C ASN A 386 0.79 40.61 -27.79
N SER A 387 1.21 39.99 -26.68
CA SER A 387 2.46 40.32 -25.98
C SER A 387 3.59 39.33 -26.29
N ILE A 388 3.27 38.09 -26.65
CA ILE A 388 4.26 37.04 -26.95
C ILE A 388 4.07 36.47 -28.36
N SER A 389 5.13 35.92 -28.95
CA SER A 389 5.05 35.24 -30.24
C SER A 389 4.15 33.99 -30.20
N ASP A 390 3.56 33.62 -31.33
CA ASP A 390 2.75 32.40 -31.50
C ASP A 390 3.49 31.13 -31.03
N ALA A 391 4.80 31.04 -31.30
CA ALA A 391 5.61 29.92 -30.84
C ALA A 391 5.71 29.86 -29.30
N GLY A 392 5.89 31.01 -28.64
CA GLY A 392 5.87 31.10 -27.18
C GLY A 392 4.51 30.74 -26.60
N LEU A 393 3.43 31.24 -27.21
CA LEU A 393 2.06 30.92 -26.82
C LEU A 393 1.78 29.43 -26.96
N PHE A 394 2.21 28.79 -28.05
CA PHE A 394 2.06 27.36 -28.28
C PHE A 394 2.64 26.54 -27.12
N TRP A 395 3.88 26.83 -26.69
CA TRP A 395 4.51 26.12 -25.58
C TRP A 395 3.83 26.37 -24.23
N LEU A 396 3.26 27.56 -24.00
CA LEU A 396 2.45 27.82 -22.80
C LEU A 396 1.14 27.00 -22.82
N VAL A 397 0.45 26.97 -23.95
CA VAL A 397 -0.79 26.21 -24.14
C VAL A 397 -0.55 24.72 -23.98
N VAL A 398 0.48 24.16 -24.63
CA VAL A 398 0.87 22.76 -24.46
C VAL A 398 1.15 22.44 -23.00
N GLY A 399 1.84 23.34 -22.28
CA GLY A 399 2.09 23.19 -20.85
C GLY A 399 0.82 23.12 -20.02
N GLY A 400 -0.12 24.07 -20.24
CA GLY A 400 -1.41 24.09 -19.55
C GLY A 400 -2.29 22.86 -19.86
N VAL A 401 -2.27 22.40 -21.11
CA VAL A 401 -2.96 21.18 -21.53
C VAL A 401 -2.35 19.94 -20.88
N MET A 402 -1.02 19.84 -20.78
CA MET A 402 -0.36 18.71 -20.11
C MET A 402 -0.71 18.66 -18.61
N TYR A 403 -0.66 19.79 -17.90
CA TYR A 403 -1.08 19.83 -16.50
C TYR A 403 -2.54 19.38 -16.32
N THR A 404 -3.44 19.88 -17.16
CA THR A 404 -4.88 19.53 -17.08
C THR A 404 -5.14 18.08 -17.50
N GLY A 405 -4.46 17.61 -18.55
CA GLY A 405 -4.56 16.25 -19.07
C GLY A 405 -4.08 15.19 -18.09
N GLY A 406 -3.23 15.56 -17.13
CA GLY A 406 -2.85 14.70 -16.02
C GLY A 406 -3.96 14.47 -14.99
N VAL A 407 -4.90 15.42 -14.79
CA VAL A 407 -5.88 15.38 -13.69
C VAL A 407 -6.72 14.09 -13.67
N PRO A 408 -7.18 13.54 -14.80
CA PRO A 408 -7.85 12.23 -14.81
C PRO A 408 -7.02 11.09 -14.21
N PHE A 409 -5.69 11.10 -14.41
CA PHE A 409 -4.78 10.10 -13.85
C PHE A 409 -4.50 10.32 -12.36
N PHE A 410 -4.46 11.57 -11.92
CA PHE A 410 -4.41 11.91 -10.48
C PHE A 410 -5.63 11.35 -9.73
N LEU A 411 -6.81 11.40 -10.35
CA LEU A 411 -8.06 10.91 -9.77
C LEU A 411 -8.30 9.41 -9.98
N ALA A 412 -7.59 8.80 -10.93
CA ALA A 412 -7.73 7.38 -11.23
C ALA A 412 -7.15 6.50 -10.14
N ARG A 413 -7.74 5.31 -9.96
CA ARG A 413 -7.43 4.39 -8.85
C ARG A 413 -6.71 3.11 -9.29
N PHE A 414 -6.47 2.94 -10.59
CA PHE A 414 -5.74 1.79 -11.13
C PHE A 414 -4.22 1.89 -10.88
N HIS A 415 -3.52 0.75 -11.00
CA HIS A 415 -2.09 0.64 -10.74
C HIS A 415 -1.26 1.60 -11.62
N LEU A 416 -0.31 2.33 -11.01
CA LEU A 416 0.58 3.31 -11.66
C LEU A 416 -0.12 4.57 -12.21
N ALA A 417 -1.41 4.79 -11.96
CA ALA A 417 -2.09 6.01 -12.40
C ALA A 417 -1.37 7.28 -11.88
N HIS A 418 -0.88 7.25 -10.65
CA HIS A 418 -0.13 8.36 -10.06
C HIS A 418 1.23 8.60 -10.74
N VAL A 419 1.90 7.53 -11.20
CA VAL A 419 3.15 7.63 -11.96
C VAL A 419 2.90 8.33 -13.31
N VAL A 420 1.77 8.01 -13.96
CA VAL A 420 1.37 8.68 -15.21
C VAL A 420 1.06 10.15 -14.94
N TRP A 421 0.39 10.49 -13.83
CA TRP A 421 0.21 11.88 -13.40
C TRP A 421 1.54 12.63 -13.29
N HIS A 422 2.56 12.04 -12.66
CA HIS A 422 3.91 12.64 -12.57
C HIS A 422 4.52 12.93 -13.94
N MET A 423 4.33 12.05 -14.91
CA MET A 423 4.80 12.27 -16.29
C MET A 423 4.13 13.48 -16.95
N PHE A 424 2.84 13.67 -16.75
CA PHE A 424 2.12 14.85 -17.26
C PHE A 424 2.61 16.14 -16.61
N VAL A 425 2.83 16.15 -15.30
CA VAL A 425 3.38 17.32 -14.57
C VAL A 425 4.79 17.66 -15.07
N LEU A 426 5.64 16.65 -15.28
CA LEU A 426 6.98 16.83 -15.82
C LEU A 426 6.96 17.38 -17.26
N ALA A 427 6.12 16.82 -18.14
CA ALA A 427 5.95 17.30 -19.50
C ALA A 427 5.43 18.75 -19.55
N GLY A 428 4.45 19.09 -18.70
CA GLY A 428 3.92 20.45 -18.56
C GLY A 428 4.98 21.45 -18.12
N SER A 429 5.80 21.06 -17.13
CA SER A 429 6.89 21.88 -16.62
C SER A 429 7.98 22.13 -17.65
N ILE A 430 8.38 21.09 -18.41
CA ILE A 430 9.37 21.23 -19.51
C ILE A 430 8.85 22.20 -20.58
N SER A 431 7.58 22.05 -20.97
CA SER A 431 6.93 22.92 -21.95
C SER A 431 6.93 24.38 -21.52
N GLN A 432 6.51 24.66 -20.29
CA GLN A 432 6.48 26.03 -19.79
C GLN A 432 7.88 26.60 -19.54
N TRP A 433 8.83 25.80 -19.06
CA TRP A 433 10.21 26.22 -18.93
C TRP A 433 10.80 26.63 -20.28
N TRP A 434 10.52 25.86 -21.33
CA TRP A 434 10.94 26.18 -22.70
C TRP A 434 10.33 27.48 -23.20
N ALA A 435 9.04 27.71 -22.93
CA ALA A 435 8.34 28.95 -23.25
C ALA A 435 9.03 30.15 -22.57
N VAL A 436 9.28 30.06 -21.27
CA VAL A 436 9.89 31.14 -20.49
C VAL A 436 11.30 31.44 -20.96
N TYR A 437 12.12 30.40 -21.16
CA TYR A 437 13.51 30.54 -21.57
C TYR A 437 13.68 31.18 -22.96
N ASN A 438 12.90 30.73 -23.96
CA ASN A 438 13.09 31.17 -25.36
C ASN A 438 12.23 32.36 -25.76
N TYR A 439 11.10 32.60 -25.09
CA TYR A 439 10.09 33.55 -25.59
C TYR A 439 9.60 34.57 -24.57
N VAL A 440 9.81 34.37 -23.26
CA VAL A 440 9.39 35.34 -22.24
C VAL A 440 10.57 36.17 -21.73
N ILE A 441 11.67 35.53 -21.34
CA ILE A 441 12.88 36.24 -20.91
C ILE A 441 13.45 37.16 -22.02
N PRO A 442 13.58 36.71 -23.28
CA PRO A 442 14.17 37.55 -24.32
C PRO A 442 13.17 38.52 -24.98
N LEU A 443 12.05 38.85 -24.33
CA LEU A 443 11.07 39.80 -24.87
C LEU A 443 11.69 41.20 -24.96
N ASP A 444 11.94 41.63 -26.19
CA ASP A 444 12.35 43.00 -26.48
C ASP A 444 11.07 43.83 -26.70
N LEU A 445 10.72 44.69 -25.74
CA LEU A 445 9.48 45.51 -25.69
C LEU A 445 9.26 46.43 -26.92
N ARG A 446 10.17 46.42 -27.90
CA ARG A 446 10.17 47.32 -29.07
C ARG A 446 9.63 46.74 -30.36
N ASN A 447 9.41 45.42 -30.50
CA ASN A 447 9.15 44.81 -31.81
C ASN A 447 7.93 43.88 -31.95
N SER A 448 7.14 43.63 -30.89
CA SER A 448 5.96 42.76 -30.97
C SER A 448 4.66 43.54 -31.06
N ARG A 449 4.43 44.22 -32.20
CA ARG A 449 3.07 44.66 -32.56
C ARG A 449 2.73 44.19 -33.97
N GLY A 450 1.99 43.10 -34.01
CA GLY A 450 1.25 42.69 -35.19
C GLY A 450 1.34 41.20 -35.45
N GLN A 451 0.39 40.43 -34.90
CA GLN A 451 -0.17 39.27 -35.59
C GLN A 451 -1.57 38.88 -35.04
N THR A 452 -2.43 38.54 -36.01
CA THR A 452 -3.82 38.06 -36.09
C THR A 452 -4.65 37.71 -34.82
N GLN A 453 -5.69 38.51 -34.58
CA GLN A 453 -6.75 38.31 -33.56
C GLN A 453 -7.66 37.08 -33.77
N ALA A 454 -7.83 36.59 -35.01
CA ALA A 454 -8.82 35.55 -35.32
C ALA A 454 -8.44 34.15 -34.78
N PHE A 455 -7.14 33.79 -34.81
CA PHE A 455 -6.65 32.55 -34.23
C PHE A 455 -6.77 32.55 -32.70
N ALA A 456 -6.52 33.71 -32.07
CA ALA A 456 -6.60 33.86 -30.63
C ALA A 456 -8.04 33.73 -30.08
N SER A 457 -9.08 34.08 -30.85
CA SER A 457 -10.47 33.89 -30.42
C SER A 457 -10.89 32.42 -30.47
N GLU A 458 -10.55 31.70 -31.54
CA GLU A 458 -10.93 30.29 -31.72
C GLU A 458 -10.27 29.39 -30.67
N VAL A 459 -8.96 29.55 -30.45
CA VAL A 459 -8.21 28.82 -29.42
C VAL A 459 -8.75 29.12 -28.02
N ARG A 460 -9.13 30.38 -27.74
CA ARG A 460 -9.68 30.76 -26.42
C ARG A 460 -11.00 30.05 -26.12
N ASP A 461 -11.88 29.94 -27.09
CA ASP A 461 -13.19 29.30 -26.90
C ASP A 461 -13.06 27.80 -26.67
N GLU A 462 -12.18 27.12 -27.42
CA GLU A 462 -11.86 25.70 -27.17
C GLU A 462 -11.27 25.49 -25.77
N LEU A 463 -10.30 26.33 -25.39
CA LEU A 463 -9.67 26.30 -24.07
C LEU A 463 -10.70 26.54 -22.94
N ARG A 464 -11.61 27.50 -23.12
CA ARG A 464 -12.69 27.75 -22.15
C ARG A 464 -13.62 26.55 -22.00
N HIS A 465 -13.93 25.86 -23.10
CA HIS A 465 -14.73 24.63 -23.05
C HIS A 465 -14.00 23.51 -22.27
N VAL A 466 -12.69 23.34 -22.49
CA VAL A 466 -11.87 22.37 -21.73
C VAL A 466 -11.82 22.71 -20.24
N PHE A 467 -11.68 23.99 -19.89
CA PHE A 467 -11.72 24.46 -18.51
C PHE A 467 -13.04 24.10 -17.83
N LEU A 468 -14.17 24.49 -18.43
CA LEU A 468 -15.49 24.26 -17.85
C LEU A 468 -15.77 22.77 -17.68
N LYS A 469 -15.40 21.94 -18.67
CA LYS A 469 -15.55 20.49 -18.59
C LYS A 469 -14.68 19.86 -17.49
N THR A 470 -13.45 20.35 -17.32
CA THR A 470 -12.56 19.89 -16.26
C THR A 470 -13.11 20.29 -14.89
N LEU A 471 -13.56 21.54 -14.74
CA LEU A 471 -14.12 22.04 -13.49
C LEU A 471 -15.39 21.28 -13.09
N ASP A 472 -16.30 21.05 -14.02
CA ASP A 472 -17.51 20.24 -13.79
C ASP A 472 -17.16 18.81 -13.39
N LYS A 473 -16.11 18.23 -13.99
CA LYS A 473 -15.62 16.90 -13.61
C LYS A 473 -15.00 16.88 -12.20
N CYS A 474 -14.25 17.91 -11.81
CA CYS A 474 -13.72 18.05 -10.46
C CYS A 474 -14.84 18.20 -9.41
N VAL A 475 -15.93 18.88 -9.76
CA VAL A 475 -17.11 19.04 -8.89
C VAL A 475 -17.95 17.75 -8.83
N SER A 476 -18.13 17.05 -9.95
CA SER A 476 -19.02 15.87 -10.04
C SER A 476 -18.39 14.56 -9.55
N LEU A 477 -17.11 14.31 -9.82
CA LEU A 477 -16.40 13.09 -9.37
C LEU A 477 -16.35 12.94 -7.84
N THR A 478 -16.68 14.00 -7.12
CA THR A 478 -16.61 14.07 -5.68
C THR A 478 -17.95 13.88 -4.96
N GLY A 479 -19.05 13.68 -5.69
CA GLY A 479 -20.36 13.32 -5.14
C GLY A 479 -20.54 11.82 -4.84
N VAL A 480 -19.56 10.97 -5.18
CA VAL A 480 -19.58 9.51 -4.98
C VAL A 480 -18.72 9.07 -3.78
N VAL A 481 -18.09 10.03 -3.07
CA VAL A 481 -17.22 9.78 -1.89
C VAL A 481 -17.87 10.25 -0.59
N SER A 482 -19.20 10.36 -0.54
CA SER A 482 -19.94 10.59 0.72
C SER A 482 -20.35 9.29 1.38
#